data_AF-A0A2P9H016-F1
#
_entry.id   AF-A0A2P9H016-F1
#
_cell.length_a   1.000
_cell.length_b   1.000
_cell.length_c   1.000
_cell.angle_alpha   90.00
_cell.angle_beta   90.00
_cell.angle_gamma   90.00
#
_symmetry.space_group_name_H-M   'P 1'
#
loop_
_entity.id
_entity.type
_entity.pdbx_description
1 polymer ?
#
loop_
_entity_poly.entity_id
_entity_poly.type
_entity_poly.pdbx_seq_one_letter_code
_entity_poly.pdbx_strand_id
1 'polypeptide(L)'
;MKMTGFLGGFPAGESTVIGAVATNALLNKVQLTKVAQMTHDGLARTIYPTHTQYDGDAVFALSCGALEGVEVSLIGALAVIAAGQAILRAVRKAHSLEGIPAVSE
;
A
#
# COMPACT_ATOMS: atom_id res chain seq x y z
N MET A 1 -35.89 17.78 -8.68
CA MET A 1 -35.22 17.35 -7.43
C MET A 1 -33.88 18.09 -7.36
N LYS A 2 -33.74 19.08 -6.48
CA LYS A 2 -32.47 19.81 -6.30
C LYS A 2 -31.58 18.97 -5.37
N MET A 3 -30.45 18.48 -5.87
CA MET A 3 -29.39 17.93 -5.02
C MET A 3 -28.68 19.09 -4.32
N THR A 4 -29.21 19.53 -3.17
CA THR A 4 -28.45 20.28 -2.18
C THR A 4 -27.89 19.27 -1.17
N GLY A 5 -26.89 18.51 -1.60
CA GLY A 5 -26.08 17.65 -0.74
C GLY A 5 -24.77 18.35 -0.44
N PHE A 6 -24.49 18.55 0.84
CA PHE A 6 -23.19 19.00 1.34
C PHE A 6 -22.08 18.10 0.77
N LEU A 7 -21.21 18.66 -0.09
CA LEU A 7 -19.96 18.01 -0.54
C LEU A 7 -18.89 18.12 0.57
N GLY A 8 -19.25 17.71 1.79
CA GLY A 8 -18.30 17.64 2.90
C GLY A 8 -17.25 16.59 2.59
N GLY A 9 -15.97 16.97 2.60
CA GLY A 9 -14.85 16.06 2.41
C GLY A 9 -14.80 14.94 3.46
N PHE A 10 -13.81 14.05 3.34
CA PHE A 10 -13.61 12.96 4.28
C PHE A 10 -13.49 13.49 5.72
N PRO A 11 -14.17 12.87 6.71
CA PRO A 11 -14.00 13.25 8.11
C PRO A 11 -12.53 13.17 8.47
N ALA A 12 -12.02 14.17 9.19
CA ALA A 12 -10.62 14.24 9.58
C ALA A 12 -10.27 13.03 10.46
N GLY A 13 -9.62 12.05 9.85
CA GLY A 13 -9.03 10.87 10.47
C GLY A 13 -7.75 10.58 9.71
N GLU A 14 -6.62 10.64 10.42
CA GLU A 14 -5.30 10.37 9.86
C GLU A 14 -5.18 8.86 9.56
N SER A 15 -5.64 8.43 8.39
CA SER A 15 -5.35 7.09 7.89
C SER A 15 -3.97 7.12 7.26
N THR A 16 -3.14 6.10 7.47
CA THR A 16 -1.77 6.07 6.93
C THR A 16 -1.30 4.64 6.76
N VAL A 17 -0.83 4.30 5.56
CA VAL A 17 -0.17 3.03 5.29
C VAL A 17 1.33 3.23 5.20
N ILE A 18 2.06 2.60 6.12
CA ILE A 18 3.52 2.50 6.05
C ILE A 18 3.88 1.07 5.66
N GLY A 19 4.48 0.92 4.48
CA GLY A 19 4.81 -0.37 3.89
C GLY A 19 6.29 -0.54 3.60
N ALA A 20 6.73 -1.78 3.53
CA ALA A 20 8.04 -2.14 3.01
C ALA A 20 7.94 -3.33 2.06
N VAL A 21 8.74 -3.31 1.00
CA VAL A 21 8.92 -4.43 0.07
C VAL A 21 10.40 -4.78 -0.03
N ALA A 22 10.70 -6.07 0.01
CA ALA A 22 12.06 -6.58 -0.07
C ALA A 22 12.19 -7.58 -1.22
N THR A 23 13.31 -7.53 -1.92
CA THR A 23 13.63 -8.45 -3.02
C THR A 23 15.07 -8.93 -2.92
N ASN A 24 15.35 -10.12 -3.43
CA ASN A 24 16.71 -10.61 -3.62
C ASN A 24 17.29 -10.19 -4.99
N ALA A 25 16.52 -9.58 -5.89
CA ALA A 25 17.03 -9.02 -7.14
C ALA A 25 17.99 -7.86 -6.89
N LEU A 26 19.16 -7.85 -7.55
CA LEU A 26 20.13 -6.77 -7.50
C LEU A 26 19.59 -5.55 -8.24
N LEU A 27 19.15 -4.56 -7.45
CA LEU A 27 18.57 -3.32 -7.94
C LEU A 27 19.32 -2.13 -7.36
N ASN A 28 19.61 -1.15 -8.20
CA ASN A 28 20.18 0.12 -7.74
C ASN A 28 19.12 1.00 -7.08
N LYS A 29 19.56 2.12 -6.49
CA LYS A 29 18.68 3.07 -5.79
C LYS A 29 17.52 3.57 -6.64
N VAL A 30 17.76 3.89 -7.91
CA VAL A 30 16.71 4.42 -8.82
C VAL A 30 15.68 3.35 -9.14
N GLN A 31 16.13 2.12 -9.38
CA GLN A 31 15.25 0.97 -9.62
C GLN A 31 14.40 0.65 -8.37
N LEU A 32 14.99 0.68 -7.18
CA LEU A 32 14.25 0.49 -5.93
C LEU A 32 13.23 1.60 -5.68
N THR A 33 13.57 2.86 -5.95
CA THR A 33 12.59 3.95 -5.90
C THR A 33 11.42 3.69 -6.84
N LYS A 34 11.68 3.17 -8.04
CA LYS A 34 10.61 2.82 -8.98
C LYS A 34 9.74 1.66 -8.47
N VAL A 35 10.33 0.63 -7.87
CA VAL A 35 9.59 -0.47 -7.23
C VAL A 35 8.72 0.04 -6.08
N ALA A 36 9.27 0.92 -5.22
CA ALA A 36 8.50 1.55 -4.15
C ALA A 36 7.29 2.32 -4.70
N GLN A 37 7.51 3.15 -5.73
CA GLN A 37 6.42 3.88 -6.41
C GLN A 37 5.36 2.94 -6.97
N MET A 38 5.75 1.87 -7.68
CA MET A 38 4.80 0.90 -8.24
C MET A 38 4.00 0.20 -7.14
N THR A 39 4.61 -0.06 -5.98
CA THR A 39 3.94 -0.75 -4.87
C THR A 39 2.71 0.00 -4.36
N HIS A 40 2.64 1.33 -4.53
CA HIS A 40 1.43 2.12 -4.23
C HIS A 40 0.20 1.65 -5.04
N ASP A 41 0.38 1.07 -6.23
CA ASP A 41 -0.74 0.48 -6.98
C ASP A 41 -1.36 -0.71 -6.21
N GLY A 42 -0.58 -1.37 -5.34
CA GLY A 42 -1.10 -2.41 -4.43
C GLY A 42 -2.03 -1.85 -3.36
N LEU A 43 -1.70 -0.67 -2.82
CA LEU A 43 -2.57 0.07 -1.90
C LEU A 43 -3.86 0.47 -2.62
N ALA A 44 -3.76 1.10 -3.80
CA ALA A 44 -4.91 1.53 -4.59
C ALA A 44 -5.84 0.38 -5.02
N ARG A 45 -5.30 -0.84 -5.15
CA ARG A 45 -6.08 -2.05 -5.47
C ARG A 45 -6.79 -2.67 -4.26
N THR A 46 -6.46 -2.27 -3.04
CA THR A 46 -6.97 -2.90 -1.81
C THR A 46 -7.59 -1.93 -0.82
N ILE A 47 -7.36 -0.63 -0.97
CA ILE A 47 -7.86 0.45 -0.12
C ILE A 47 -8.54 1.48 -1.01
N TYR A 48 -9.78 1.88 -0.69
CA TYR A 48 -10.55 2.82 -1.49
C TYR A 48 -11.36 3.82 -0.62
N PRO A 49 -11.10 5.14 -0.75
CA PRO A 49 -9.95 5.74 -1.43
C PRO A 49 -8.64 5.53 -0.66
N THR A 50 -7.50 5.71 -1.34
CA THR A 50 -6.15 5.80 -0.77
C THR A 50 -5.49 7.08 -1.29
N HIS A 51 -4.39 7.53 -0.70
CA HIS A 51 -3.63 8.72 -1.14
C HIS A 51 -4.46 10.01 -1.15
N THR A 52 -5.41 10.13 -0.23
CA THR A 52 -6.10 11.38 0.05
C THR A 52 -5.12 12.40 0.67
N GLN A 53 -5.54 13.67 0.75
CA GLN A 53 -4.71 14.72 1.36
C GLN A 53 -4.46 14.50 2.87
N TYR A 54 -5.20 13.59 3.49
CA TYR A 54 -5.08 13.25 4.91
C TYR A 54 -4.22 12.00 5.13
N ASP A 55 -3.76 11.34 4.06
CA ASP A 55 -2.98 10.11 4.14
C ASP A 55 -1.47 10.37 4.12
N GLY A 56 -0.75 9.79 5.08
CA GLY A 56 0.71 9.80 5.16
C GLY A 56 1.38 8.59 4.48
N ASP A 57 0.78 8.07 3.39
CA ASP A 57 1.18 6.81 2.79
C ASP A 57 2.66 6.80 2.33
N ALA A 58 3.42 5.82 2.80
CA ALA A 58 4.84 5.69 2.50
C ALA A 58 5.25 4.23 2.30
N VAL A 59 5.94 3.94 1.18
CA VAL A 59 6.52 2.62 0.90
C VAL A 59 8.04 2.70 0.75
N PHE A 60 8.74 1.79 1.42
CA PHE A 60 10.19 1.60 1.29
C PHE A 60 10.50 0.32 0.52
N ALA A 61 11.46 0.36 -0.41
CA ALA A 61 11.92 -0.81 -1.14
C ALA A 61 13.38 -1.13 -0.82
N LEU A 62 13.67 -2.41 -0.57
CA LEU A 62 15.00 -2.91 -0.23
C LEU A 62 15.41 -4.07 -1.14
N SER A 63 16.71 -4.13 -1.46
CA SER A 63 17.32 -5.23 -2.22
C SER A 63 18.45 -5.87 -1.43
N CYS A 64 18.49 -7.21 -1.39
CA CYS A 64 19.62 -7.98 -0.85
C CYS A 64 20.67 -8.35 -1.92
N GLY A 65 20.40 -8.10 -3.20
CA GLY A 65 21.43 -8.20 -4.26
C GLY A 65 21.90 -9.59 -4.68
N ALA A 66 21.15 -10.65 -4.42
CA ALA A 66 21.57 -12.03 -4.73
C ALA A 66 21.29 -12.49 -6.17
N LEU A 67 20.41 -11.80 -6.92
CA LEU A 67 19.99 -12.20 -8.27
C LEU A 67 20.14 -11.06 -9.28
N GLU A 68 21.01 -11.23 -10.26
CA GLU A 68 21.32 -10.20 -11.28
C GLU A 68 20.41 -10.28 -12.51
N GLY A 69 20.37 -9.21 -13.30
CA GLY A 69 19.69 -9.17 -14.60
C GLY A 69 18.16 -9.21 -14.54
N VAL A 70 17.56 -9.04 -13.36
CA VAL A 70 16.10 -9.04 -13.22
C VAL A 70 15.53 -7.68 -13.63
N GLU A 71 14.50 -7.73 -14.47
CA GLU A 71 13.81 -6.53 -14.95
C GLU A 71 13.02 -5.86 -13.80
N VAL A 72 13.11 -4.53 -13.71
CA VAL A 72 12.58 -3.76 -12.57
C VAL A 72 11.06 -3.77 -12.52
N SER A 73 10.38 -3.75 -13.67
CA SER A 73 8.92 -3.75 -13.78
C SER A 73 8.34 -5.09 -13.36
N LEU A 74 9.04 -6.20 -13.61
CA LEU A 74 8.69 -7.52 -13.08
C LEU A 74 8.70 -7.52 -11.55
N ILE A 75 9.76 -6.98 -10.93
CA ILE A 75 9.82 -6.83 -9.46
C ILE A 75 8.70 -5.90 -8.96
N GLY A 76 8.46 -4.78 -9.63
CA GLY A 76 7.39 -3.85 -9.28
C GLY A 76 6.00 -4.50 -9.35
N ALA A 77 5.71 -5.27 -10.40
CA ALA A 77 4.44 -5.98 -10.54
C ALA A 77 4.23 -7.03 -9.44
N LEU A 78 5.28 -7.75 -9.07
CA LEU A 78 5.24 -8.69 -7.94
C LEU A 78 5.05 -7.94 -6.61
N ALA A 79 5.69 -6.78 -6.44
CA ALA A 79 5.55 -5.95 -5.26
C ALA A 79 4.10 -5.44 -5.07
N VAL A 80 3.41 -5.06 -6.15
CA VAL A 80 1.98 -4.70 -6.14
C VAL A 80 1.12 -5.84 -5.60
N ILE A 81 1.34 -7.06 -6.10
CA ILE A 81 0.59 -8.24 -5.66
C ILE A 81 0.89 -8.54 -4.18
N ALA A 82 2.18 -8.53 -3.80
CA ALA A 82 2.61 -8.80 -2.44
C ALA A 82 2.06 -7.78 -1.44
N ALA A 83 2.07 -6.49 -1.78
CA ALA A 83 1.51 -5.43 -0.93
C ALA A 83 0.00 -5.59 -0.74
N GLY A 84 -0.75 -5.85 -1.83
CA GLY A 84 -2.18 -6.11 -1.72
C GLY A 84 -2.50 -7.33 -0.85
N GLN A 85 -1.73 -8.41 -1.00
CA GLN A 85 -1.86 -9.60 -0.14
C GLN A 85 -1.51 -9.29 1.33
N ALA A 86 -0.48 -8.49 1.58
CA ALA A 86 -0.09 -8.08 2.93
C ALA A 86 -1.18 -7.25 3.61
N ILE A 87 -1.79 -6.30 2.89
CA ILE A 87 -2.91 -5.48 3.39
C ILE A 87 -4.12 -6.36 3.72
N LEU A 88 -4.54 -7.22 2.79
CA LEU A 88 -5.67 -8.14 3.03
C LEU A 88 -5.40 -9.08 4.20
N ARG A 89 -4.15 -9.57 4.33
CA ARG A 89 -3.74 -10.38 5.48
C ARG A 89 -3.81 -9.59 6.78
N ALA A 90 -3.37 -8.34 6.80
CA ALA A 90 -3.42 -7.49 7.98
C ALA A 90 -4.86 -7.29 8.46
N VAL A 91 -5.77 -6.91 7.56
CA VAL A 91 -7.19 -6.71 7.89
C VAL A 91 -7.83 -7.99 8.40
N ARG A 92 -7.58 -9.13 7.76
CA ARG A 92 -8.12 -10.46 8.17
C ARG A 92 -7.53 -11.01 9.46
N LYS A 93 -6.39 -10.48 9.92
CA LYS A 93 -5.69 -10.92 11.14
C LYS A 93 -5.83 -9.92 12.29
N ALA A 94 -6.45 -8.77 12.06
CA ALA A 94 -6.77 -7.83 13.10
C ALA A 94 -7.80 -8.42 14.07
N HIS A 95 -7.79 -7.93 15.31
CA HIS A 95 -8.79 -8.23 16.34
C HIS A 95 -9.52 -6.94 16.70
N SER A 96 -10.76 -7.05 17.18
CA SER A 96 -11.54 -5.89 17.59
C SER A 96 -10.87 -5.16 18.77
N LEU A 97 -10.94 -3.83 18.78
CA LEU A 97 -10.33 -3.01 19.84
C LEU A 97 -11.18 -1.76 20.10
N GLU A 98 -11.48 -1.46 21.38
CA GLU A 98 -12.15 -0.22 21.82
C GLU A 98 -13.42 0.13 21.00
N GLY A 99 -14.27 -0.88 20.76
CA GLY A 99 -15.51 -0.70 19.99
C GLY A 99 -15.33 -0.64 18.47
N ILE A 100 -14.11 -0.77 17.96
CA ILE A 100 -13.81 -0.91 16.54
C ILE A 100 -13.78 -2.41 16.19
N PRO A 101 -14.75 -2.92 15.43
CA PRO A 101 -14.82 -4.34 15.11
C PRO A 101 -13.76 -4.75 14.07
N ALA A 102 -13.20 -5.93 14.22
CA ALA A 102 -12.41 -6.59 13.18
C ALA A 102 -13.30 -7.31 12.17
N VAL A 103 -12.79 -7.54 10.95
CA VAL A 103 -13.58 -8.20 9.88
C VAL A 103 -13.92 -9.67 10.17
N SER A 104 -13.18 -10.31 11.08
CA SER A 104 -13.35 -11.73 11.43
C SER A 104 -14.39 -11.97 12.51
N GLU A 105 -14.94 -10.92 13.11
CA GLU A 105 -15.86 -10.94 14.25
C GLU A 105 -17.15 -10.19 13.91
#